data_AF-A0A1Q2GV20-F1
#
_entry.id   AF-A0A1Q2GV20-F1
#
_cell.length_a   1.000
_cell.length_b   1.000
_cell.length_c   1.000
_cell.angle_alpha   90.00
_cell.angle_beta   90.00
_cell.angle_gamma   90.00
#
_symmetry.space_group_name_H-M   'P 1'
#
loop_
_entity.id
_entity.type
_entity.pdbx_description
1 polymer ?
#
loop_
_entity_poly.entity_id
_entity_poly.type
_entity_poly.pdbx_seq_one_letter_code
_entity_poly.pdbx_strand_id
1 'polypeptide(L)'
;MVPMQKKSVPKPPLYQGHAISLNQLTPDDFEDFTYQCLTILGEHIGFEMQSGRQPAADQGFDCVAKTLDTKSIVCIQCKRYSSNSLSVDIIAKEIIKVALDAATNDSIVEQQYIITSGTVASNLRKALRQNNYTDIKSKCKEIISNGEFQPNLLKRIEELGLSSYTVVSDYLDNINKLKVWSGTDFTSNLLIIWDQLTNIIEKHYAVEKVLQDSPTPNFNTIEYCKNVAKKGNQFVGLWYSYTNLPSNLTSNTPVKTIGSDFLSTSDIASLLRSGNNVVLSSLGGSGKSSTLINLASTLVKDESDIEFLPVLVKLRSYSRGNLDKAINQSLDISYGSWRSLPYKFILLLDGLDEMIQSDTQAFFDELSAIIGNNAFILSSRNTGVYVATYADKVDICLEVKPLSYRDVVNISSKSMLESEQK
;
A
#
# COMPACT_ATOMS: atom_id res chain seq x y z
N MET A 1 -7.76 -46.26 28.03
CA MET A 1 -8.01 -45.27 26.97
C MET A 1 -6.70 -45.05 26.23
N VAL A 2 -6.63 -45.44 24.96
CA VAL A 2 -5.47 -45.20 24.10
C VAL A 2 -5.44 -43.71 23.75
N PRO A 3 -4.29 -43.01 23.83
CA PRO A 3 -4.22 -41.62 23.40
C PRO A 3 -4.52 -41.59 21.90
N MET A 4 -5.57 -40.89 21.49
CA MET A 4 -5.76 -40.54 20.09
C MET A 4 -4.55 -39.70 19.67
N GLN A 5 -3.67 -40.28 18.86
CA GLN A 5 -2.65 -39.53 18.12
C GLN A 5 -3.40 -38.43 17.34
N LYS A 6 -3.19 -37.17 17.71
CA LYS A 6 -3.59 -36.03 16.86
C LYS A 6 -2.92 -36.26 15.51
N LYS A 7 -3.71 -36.56 14.47
CA LYS A 7 -3.22 -36.56 13.09
C LYS A 7 -2.51 -35.22 12.88
N SER A 8 -1.22 -35.25 12.56
CA SER A 8 -0.48 -34.03 12.23
C SER A 8 -1.13 -33.43 11.00
N VAL A 9 -1.78 -32.27 11.16
CA VAL A 9 -2.29 -31.51 10.03
C VAL A 9 -1.07 -31.14 9.18
N PRO A 10 -1.05 -31.47 7.87
CA PRO A 10 0.08 -31.12 7.03
C PRO A 10 0.22 -29.60 6.97
N LYS A 11 1.45 -29.12 7.21
CA LYS A 11 1.76 -27.69 7.16
C LYS A 11 1.59 -27.17 5.73
N PRO A 12 0.98 -26.00 5.52
CA PRO A 12 0.93 -25.38 4.20
C PRO A 12 2.35 -25.08 3.69
N PRO A 13 2.61 -25.22 2.39
CA PRO A 13 3.91 -24.87 1.81
C PRO A 13 4.10 -23.35 1.81
N LEU A 14 5.34 -22.92 2.05
CA LEU A 14 5.76 -21.53 1.84
C LEU A 14 6.76 -21.48 0.68
N TYR A 15 6.39 -20.73 -0.36
CA TYR A 15 7.18 -20.57 -1.57
C TYR A 15 7.91 -19.23 -1.58
N GLN A 16 9.09 -19.21 -2.19
CA GLN A 16 9.82 -17.95 -2.37
C GLN A 16 8.98 -16.98 -3.20
N GLY A 17 8.94 -15.72 -2.75
CA GLY A 17 8.26 -14.63 -3.43
C GLY A 17 6.74 -14.66 -3.40
N HIS A 18 6.15 -15.53 -2.60
CA HIS A 18 4.71 -15.55 -2.36
C HIS A 18 4.41 -14.99 -0.97
N ALA A 19 3.30 -14.26 -0.86
CA ALA A 19 2.82 -13.82 0.44
C ALA A 19 2.55 -15.02 1.36
N ILE A 20 2.71 -14.84 2.67
CA ILE A 20 2.41 -15.88 3.64
C ILE A 20 0.93 -16.21 3.54
N SER A 21 0.61 -17.48 3.28
CA SER A 21 -0.76 -17.95 3.10
C SER A 21 -1.47 -18.12 4.45
N LEU A 22 -1.80 -17.00 5.10
CA LEU A 22 -2.47 -16.99 6.42
C LEU A 22 -3.82 -17.72 6.39
N ASN A 23 -4.54 -17.65 5.26
CA ASN A 23 -5.83 -18.32 5.06
C ASN A 23 -5.73 -19.85 5.01
N GLN A 24 -4.55 -20.41 4.74
CA GLN A 24 -4.31 -21.86 4.71
C GLN A 24 -3.98 -22.43 6.10
N LEU A 25 -3.64 -21.57 7.07
CA LEU A 25 -3.44 -22.01 8.46
C LEU A 25 -4.76 -22.45 9.08
N THR A 26 -4.70 -23.43 9.98
CA THR A 26 -5.82 -23.75 10.88
C THR A 26 -6.15 -22.53 11.77
N PRO A 27 -7.34 -22.44 12.38
CA PRO A 27 -7.64 -21.36 13.33
C PRO A 27 -6.58 -21.21 14.43
N ASP A 28 -6.24 -22.32 15.10
CA ASP A 28 -5.22 -22.32 16.17
C ASP A 28 -3.85 -21.87 15.66
N ASP A 29 -3.42 -22.36 14.49
CA ASP A 29 -2.14 -21.96 13.87
C ASP A 29 -2.15 -20.50 13.42
N PHE A 30 -3.27 -20.00 12.89
CA PHE A 30 -3.42 -18.61 12.48
C PHE A 30 -3.26 -17.68 13.67
N GLU A 31 -3.95 -17.96 14.78
CA GLU A 31 -3.85 -17.16 15.98
C GLU A 31 -2.42 -17.20 16.56
N ASP A 32 -1.83 -18.40 16.65
CA ASP A 32 -0.50 -18.60 17.23
C ASP A 32 0.61 -17.94 16.39
N PHE A 33 0.57 -18.13 15.07
CA PHE A 33 1.51 -17.53 14.14
C PHE A 33 1.42 -16.01 14.17
N THR A 34 0.21 -15.47 14.01
CA THR A 34 -0.02 -14.02 13.90
C THR A 34 0.36 -13.32 15.20
N TYR A 35 0.03 -13.89 16.36
CA TYR A 35 0.40 -13.32 17.65
C TYR A 35 1.92 -13.29 17.89
N GLN A 36 2.63 -14.39 17.61
CA GLN A 36 4.09 -14.43 17.74
C GLN A 36 4.77 -13.42 16.80
N CYS A 37 4.30 -13.34 15.56
CA CYS A 37 4.78 -12.35 14.59
C CYS A 37 4.54 -10.92 15.06
N LEU A 38 3.34 -10.61 15.57
CA LEU A 38 3.00 -9.28 16.11
C LEU A 38 3.80 -8.91 17.35
N THR A 39 4.19 -9.89 18.17
CA THR A 39 5.01 -9.64 19.36
C THR A 39 6.37 -9.07 18.98
N ILE A 40 7.02 -9.66 17.97
CA ILE A 40 8.33 -9.20 17.47
C ILE A 40 8.17 -7.93 16.62
N LEU A 41 7.17 -7.92 15.72
CA LEU A 41 6.94 -6.80 14.80
C LEU A 41 6.57 -5.53 15.58
N GLY A 42 5.76 -5.68 16.63
CA GLY A 42 5.29 -4.58 17.47
C GLY A 42 6.43 -3.70 17.95
N GLU A 43 7.49 -4.30 18.47
CA GLU A 43 8.66 -3.56 18.98
C GLU A 43 9.31 -2.67 17.90
N HIS A 44 9.32 -3.15 16.65
CA HIS A 44 9.88 -2.43 15.50
C HIS A 44 8.95 -1.33 14.97
N ILE A 45 7.64 -1.47 15.18
CA ILE A 45 6.63 -0.50 14.70
C ILE A 45 6.03 0.37 15.82
N GLY A 46 6.56 0.26 17.04
CA GLY A 46 6.32 1.20 18.14
C GLY A 46 5.32 0.77 19.20
N PHE A 47 5.00 -0.53 19.35
CA PHE A 47 4.14 -1.03 20.43
C PHE A 47 4.61 -2.35 21.05
N GLU A 48 4.15 -2.65 22.26
CA GLU A 48 4.46 -3.88 22.98
C GLU A 48 3.14 -4.60 23.37
N MET A 49 3.06 -5.89 23.09
CA MET A 49 1.91 -6.73 23.41
C MET A 49 1.72 -6.83 24.94
N GLN A 50 0.50 -6.60 25.44
CA GLN A 50 0.20 -6.62 26.89
C GLN A 50 -0.63 -7.83 27.31
N SER A 51 -1.51 -8.29 26.43
CA SER A 51 -2.39 -9.43 26.69
C SER A 51 -2.12 -10.59 25.74
N GLY A 52 -2.44 -11.80 26.21
CA GLY A 52 -2.54 -12.97 25.33
C GLY A 52 -3.74 -12.87 24.38
N ARG A 53 -3.81 -13.82 23.46
CA ARG A 53 -4.92 -13.96 22.50
C ARG A 53 -6.26 -14.12 23.24
N GLN A 54 -7.24 -13.29 22.92
CA GLN A 54 -8.62 -13.48 23.33
C GLN A 54 -9.40 -14.04 22.13
N PRO A 55 -9.82 -15.31 22.16
CA PRO A 55 -10.51 -15.93 21.04
C PRO A 55 -11.77 -15.15 20.65
N ALA A 56 -11.97 -14.96 19.35
CA ALA A 56 -13.16 -14.32 18.80
C ALA A 56 -14.05 -15.35 18.10
N ALA A 57 -15.35 -15.06 18.00
CA ALA A 57 -16.33 -15.98 17.41
C ALA A 57 -16.11 -16.24 15.90
N ASP A 58 -15.29 -15.42 15.24
CA ASP A 58 -14.97 -15.47 13.81
C ASP A 58 -13.67 -16.23 13.49
N GLN A 59 -13.22 -17.11 14.39
CA GLN A 59 -11.98 -17.89 14.26
C GLN A 59 -10.72 -17.01 14.19
N GLY A 60 -10.85 -15.76 14.63
CA GLY A 60 -9.76 -14.83 14.87
C GLY A 60 -9.56 -14.58 16.36
N PHE A 61 -8.86 -13.49 16.69
CA PHE A 61 -8.60 -13.12 18.07
C PHE A 61 -8.48 -11.61 18.22
N ASP A 62 -8.82 -11.13 19.42
CA ASP A 62 -8.57 -9.76 19.84
C ASP A 62 -7.39 -9.75 20.84
N CYS A 63 -6.60 -8.69 20.85
CA CYS A 63 -5.56 -8.46 21.84
C CYS A 63 -5.29 -6.96 22.03
N VAL A 64 -4.60 -6.66 23.12
CA VAL A 64 -4.25 -5.28 23.51
C VAL A 64 -2.74 -5.16 23.62
N ALA A 65 -2.23 -4.07 23.07
CA ALA A 65 -0.84 -3.65 23.19
C ALA A 65 -0.79 -2.23 23.76
N LYS A 66 0.43 -1.77 24.08
CA LYS A 66 0.69 -0.38 24.44
C LYS A 66 1.76 0.21 23.55
N THR A 67 1.59 1.47 23.17
CA THR A 67 2.65 2.20 22.47
C THR A 67 3.90 2.27 23.35
N LEU A 68 5.08 2.23 22.75
CA LEU A 68 6.34 2.21 23.50
C LEU A 68 6.62 3.55 24.18
N ASP A 69 6.24 4.65 23.53
CA ASP A 69 6.51 6.05 23.89
C ASP A 69 5.46 6.62 24.85
N THR A 70 4.18 6.58 24.50
CA THR A 70 3.08 7.20 25.27
C THR A 70 2.42 6.24 26.25
N LYS A 71 2.69 4.92 26.14
CA LYS A 71 2.00 3.86 26.89
C LYS A 71 0.47 3.84 26.68
N SER A 72 0.00 4.48 25.62
CA SER A 72 -1.40 4.50 25.20
C SER A 72 -1.86 3.14 24.68
N ILE A 73 -3.17 2.90 24.71
CA ILE A 73 -3.76 1.63 24.32
C ILE A 73 -3.72 1.48 22.79
N VAL A 74 -3.31 0.29 22.36
CA VAL A 74 -3.38 -0.18 20.98
C VAL A 74 -4.33 -1.39 20.95
N CYS A 75 -5.44 -1.27 20.23
CA CYS A 75 -6.39 -2.37 20.03
C CYS A 75 -6.04 -3.11 18.75
N ILE A 76 -5.88 -4.43 18.82
CA ILE A 76 -5.55 -5.26 17.66
C ILE A 76 -6.60 -6.35 17.52
N GLN A 77 -7.16 -6.47 16.33
CA GLN A 77 -8.24 -7.41 16.02
C GLN A 77 -7.86 -8.19 14.77
N CYS A 78 -7.63 -9.48 14.94
CA CYS A 78 -7.23 -10.38 13.86
C CYS A 78 -8.44 -11.21 13.42
N LYS A 79 -8.75 -11.21 12.13
CA LYS A 79 -9.95 -11.81 11.54
C LYS A 79 -9.55 -12.90 10.55
N ARG A 80 -10.00 -14.13 10.76
CA ARG A 80 -9.70 -15.23 9.83
C ARG A 80 -10.81 -15.40 8.81
N TYR A 81 -10.65 -14.78 7.65
CA TYR A 81 -11.52 -15.00 6.49
C TYR A 81 -10.77 -15.78 5.40
N SER A 82 -11.33 -16.92 4.99
CA SER A 82 -10.75 -17.78 3.95
C SER A 82 -11.09 -17.32 2.54
N SER A 83 -12.29 -16.76 2.32
CA SER A 83 -12.79 -16.38 0.99
C SER A 83 -13.36 -14.96 0.89
N ASN A 84 -13.66 -14.31 2.01
CA ASN A 84 -14.35 -13.02 2.02
C ASN A 84 -13.36 -11.88 2.24
N SER A 85 -13.50 -10.82 1.43
CA SER A 85 -12.76 -9.59 1.68
C SER A 85 -13.33 -8.86 2.90
N LEU A 86 -12.46 -8.25 3.71
CA LEU A 86 -12.89 -7.27 4.71
C LEU A 86 -13.63 -6.14 3.99
N SER A 87 -14.86 -5.85 4.42
CA SER A 87 -15.73 -4.80 3.88
C SER A 87 -15.90 -3.65 4.87
N VAL A 88 -16.42 -2.52 4.38
CA VAL A 88 -16.76 -1.35 5.21
C VAL A 88 -17.70 -1.75 6.34
N ASP A 89 -18.68 -2.61 6.07
CA ASP A 89 -19.66 -3.08 7.06
C ASP A 89 -19.00 -3.83 8.23
N ILE A 90 -18.02 -4.69 7.93
CA ILE A 90 -17.31 -5.47 8.97
C ILE A 90 -16.44 -4.53 9.81
N ILE A 91 -15.68 -3.65 9.16
CA ILE A 91 -14.80 -2.69 9.85
C ILE A 91 -15.60 -1.72 10.72
N ALA A 92 -16.74 -1.22 10.22
CA ALA A 92 -17.60 -0.34 10.99
C ALA A 92 -18.09 -0.98 12.30
N LYS A 93 -18.46 -2.27 12.26
CA LYS A 93 -18.85 -3.02 13.48
C LYS A 93 -17.72 -3.10 14.50
N GLU A 94 -16.50 -3.38 14.05
CA GLU A 94 -15.34 -3.47 14.93
C GLU A 94 -14.95 -2.11 15.52
N ILE A 95 -15.02 -1.04 14.73
CA ILE A 95 -14.81 0.33 15.21
C ILE A 95 -15.87 0.71 16.25
N ILE A 96 -17.15 0.42 16.00
CA ILE A 96 -18.22 0.68 16.97
C ILE A 96 -17.93 -0.05 18.28
N LYS A 97 -17.60 -1.36 18.22
CA LYS A 97 -17.29 -2.17 19.40
C LYS A 97 -16.17 -1.51 20.22
N VAL A 98 -15.03 -1.22 19.59
CA VAL A 98 -13.85 -0.66 20.28
C VAL A 98 -14.14 0.74 20.85
N ALA A 99 -14.79 1.61 20.08
CA ALA A 99 -15.08 2.98 20.53
C ALA A 99 -16.04 3.00 21.73
N LEU A 100 -17.10 2.19 21.71
CA LEU A 100 -18.05 2.13 22.81
C LEU A 100 -17.45 1.41 24.03
N ASP A 101 -16.68 0.33 23.85
CA ASP A 101 -15.96 -0.33 24.94
C ASP A 101 -14.94 0.63 25.58
N ALA A 102 -14.23 1.42 24.78
CA ALA A 102 -13.29 2.42 25.29
C ALA A 102 -14.00 3.49 26.14
N ALA A 103 -15.12 4.03 25.65
CA ALA A 103 -15.91 5.01 26.39
C ALA A 103 -16.51 4.45 27.69
N THR A 104 -17.03 3.21 27.67
CA THR A 104 -17.61 2.59 28.87
C THR A 104 -16.58 2.26 29.96
N ASN A 105 -15.29 2.15 29.59
CA ASN A 105 -14.19 1.85 30.50
C ASN A 105 -13.26 3.05 30.73
N ASP A 106 -13.68 4.26 30.34
CA ASP A 106 -12.89 5.51 30.46
C ASP A 106 -11.45 5.37 29.96
N SER A 107 -11.32 4.74 28.78
CA SER A 107 -10.06 4.37 28.16
C SER A 107 -9.85 5.12 26.86
N ILE A 108 -8.60 5.51 26.58
CA ILE A 108 -8.23 6.19 25.33
C ILE A 108 -7.42 5.22 24.47
N VAL A 109 -8.01 4.82 23.35
CA VAL A 109 -7.34 4.00 22.33
C VAL A 109 -6.70 4.93 21.33
N GLU A 110 -5.38 4.90 21.27
CA GLU A 110 -4.62 5.76 20.36
C GLU A 110 -4.50 5.13 18.96
N GLN A 111 -4.39 3.80 18.91
CA GLN A 111 -4.21 3.07 17.67
C GLN A 111 -5.13 1.84 17.59
N GLN A 112 -5.70 1.58 16.42
CA GLN A 112 -6.47 0.39 16.12
C GLN A 112 -5.94 -0.30 14.88
N TYR A 113 -5.66 -1.59 15.02
CA TYR A 113 -5.23 -2.48 13.94
C TYR A 113 -6.30 -3.54 13.72
N ILE A 114 -6.74 -3.69 12.47
CA ILE A 114 -7.63 -4.77 12.05
C ILE A 114 -6.92 -5.56 10.96
N ILE A 115 -6.55 -6.80 11.25
CA ILE A 115 -5.71 -7.64 10.38
C ILE A 115 -6.56 -8.81 9.90
N THR A 116 -6.58 -9.10 8.60
CA THR A 116 -7.29 -10.27 8.05
C THR A 116 -6.34 -11.26 7.40
N SER A 117 -6.66 -12.55 7.49
CA SER A 117 -6.00 -13.59 6.69
C SER A 117 -6.29 -13.48 5.19
N GLY A 118 -7.35 -12.76 4.80
CA GLY A 118 -7.81 -12.59 3.43
C GLY A 118 -7.41 -11.25 2.80
N THR A 119 -8.25 -10.75 1.90
CA THR A 119 -8.08 -9.47 1.20
C THR A 119 -8.90 -8.35 1.85
N VAL A 120 -8.59 -7.10 1.51
CA VAL A 120 -9.37 -5.91 1.89
C VAL A 120 -10.05 -5.38 0.65
N ALA A 121 -11.36 -5.13 0.72
CA ALA A 121 -12.14 -4.70 -0.43
C ALA A 121 -11.72 -3.30 -0.93
N SER A 122 -11.77 -3.08 -2.24
CA SER A 122 -11.31 -1.83 -2.87
C SER A 122 -12.11 -0.60 -2.43
N ASN A 123 -13.40 -0.76 -2.13
CA ASN A 123 -14.23 0.32 -1.56
C ASN A 123 -13.83 0.67 -0.12
N LEU A 124 -13.45 -0.33 0.69
CA LEU A 124 -12.92 -0.09 2.04
C LEU A 124 -11.56 0.61 1.98
N ARG A 125 -10.66 0.19 1.09
CA ARG A 125 -9.39 0.88 0.82
C ARG A 125 -9.61 2.36 0.49
N LYS A 126 -10.59 2.65 -0.37
CA LYS A 126 -10.98 4.04 -0.69
C LYS A 126 -11.51 4.79 0.54
N ALA A 127 -12.40 4.17 1.32
CA ALA A 127 -12.98 4.78 2.52
C ALA A 127 -11.92 5.12 3.59
N LEU A 128 -10.91 4.26 3.78
CA LEU A 128 -9.80 4.50 4.71
C LEU A 128 -8.89 5.68 4.32
N ARG A 129 -8.90 6.08 3.04
CA ARG A 129 -8.12 7.23 2.53
C ARG A 129 -8.91 8.54 2.54
N GLN A 130 -10.19 8.51 2.89
CA GLN A 130 -10.98 9.73 2.98
C GLN A 130 -10.58 10.54 4.19
N ASN A 131 -10.48 11.86 4.03
CA ASN A 131 -10.37 12.77 5.16
C ASN A 131 -11.55 12.54 6.10
N ASN A 132 -11.26 12.37 7.40
CA ASN A 132 -12.22 12.16 8.49
C ASN A 132 -13.11 10.91 8.36
N TYR A 133 -12.74 9.94 7.53
CA TYR A 133 -13.42 8.64 7.42
C TYR A 133 -14.92 8.71 7.12
N THR A 134 -15.36 9.65 6.29
CA THR A 134 -16.78 9.97 6.03
C THR A 134 -17.63 8.74 5.72
N ASP A 135 -17.19 7.87 4.80
CA ASP A 135 -17.95 6.66 4.43
C ASP A 135 -18.05 5.66 5.59
N ILE A 136 -16.98 5.53 6.39
CA ILE A 136 -16.97 4.64 7.55
C ILE A 136 -17.92 5.19 8.63
N LYS A 137 -17.87 6.50 8.92
CA LYS A 137 -18.80 7.15 9.87
C LYS A 137 -20.25 7.00 9.44
N SER A 138 -20.54 7.20 8.16
CA SER A 138 -21.87 7.00 7.60
C SER A 138 -22.37 5.57 7.86
N LYS A 139 -21.51 4.57 7.60
CA LYS A 139 -21.84 3.17 7.87
C LYS A 139 -22.02 2.89 9.36
N CYS A 140 -21.18 3.46 10.22
CA CYS A 140 -21.34 3.33 11.67
C CYS A 140 -22.70 3.89 12.13
N LYS A 141 -23.10 5.06 11.62
CA LYS A 141 -24.39 5.67 11.93
C LYS A 141 -25.56 4.77 11.54
N GLU A 142 -25.52 4.19 10.34
CA GLU A 142 -26.52 3.25 9.84
C GLU A 142 -26.64 2.04 10.79
N ILE A 143 -25.51 1.41 11.13
CA ILE A 143 -25.47 0.21 12.00
C ILE A 143 -26.01 0.52 13.40
N ILE A 144 -25.61 1.64 14.00
CA ILE A 144 -26.07 2.06 15.33
C ILE A 144 -27.57 2.36 15.31
N SER A 145 -28.05 3.05 14.26
CA SER A 145 -29.46 3.45 14.14
C SER A 145 -30.40 2.26 13.95
N ASN A 146 -29.90 1.15 13.39
CA ASN A 146 -30.65 -0.10 13.31
C ASN A 146 -30.86 -0.78 14.68
N GLY A 147 -30.07 -0.43 15.71
CA GLY A 147 -30.27 -0.86 17.11
C GLY A 147 -29.97 -2.32 17.43
N GLU A 148 -29.79 -3.19 16.44
CA GLU A 148 -29.56 -4.63 16.64
C GLU A 148 -28.10 -5.00 16.97
N PHE A 149 -27.16 -4.09 16.73
CA PHE A 149 -25.73 -4.36 16.95
C PHE A 149 -25.34 -4.16 18.41
N GLN A 150 -25.09 -5.26 19.13
CA GLN A 150 -24.66 -5.28 20.54
C GLN A 150 -25.52 -4.41 21.46
N PRO A 151 -26.81 -4.72 21.63
CA PRO A 151 -27.78 -3.88 22.35
C PRO A 151 -27.36 -3.56 23.80
N ASN A 152 -26.65 -4.47 24.47
CA ASN A 152 -26.16 -4.24 25.83
C ASN A 152 -25.11 -3.13 25.90
N LEU A 153 -24.24 -3.02 24.89
CA LEU A 153 -23.19 -2.00 24.84
C LEU A 153 -23.79 -0.63 24.52
N LEU A 154 -24.73 -0.60 23.57
CA LEU A 154 -25.50 0.61 23.24
C LEU A 154 -26.26 1.14 24.47
N LYS A 155 -26.96 0.27 25.18
CA LYS A 155 -27.69 0.63 26.39
C LYS A 155 -26.76 1.20 27.48
N ARG A 156 -25.58 0.60 27.68
CA ARG A 156 -24.61 1.07 28.67
C ARG A 156 -24.10 2.49 28.37
N ILE A 157 -23.97 2.85 27.10
CA ILE A 157 -23.60 4.20 26.67
C ILE A 157 -24.74 5.19 26.91
N GLU A 158 -25.99 4.78 26.64
CA GLU A 158 -27.18 5.57 26.97
C GLU A 158 -27.30 5.82 28.48
N GLU A 159 -27.00 4.81 29.30
CA GLU A 159 -26.97 4.91 30.77
C GLU A 159 -25.89 5.89 31.27
N LEU A 160 -24.83 6.12 30.49
CA LEU A 160 -23.81 7.16 30.75
C LEU A 160 -24.25 8.56 30.26
N GLY A 161 -25.44 8.69 29.66
CA GLY A 161 -25.95 9.95 29.12
C GLY A 161 -25.26 10.39 27.81
N LEU A 162 -24.60 9.47 27.12
CA LEU A 162 -23.84 9.73 25.89
C LEU A 162 -24.60 9.25 24.65
N SER A 163 -24.33 9.88 23.52
CA SER A 163 -24.83 9.43 22.21
C SER A 163 -23.82 8.45 21.58
N SER A 164 -24.25 7.21 21.32
CA SER A 164 -23.40 6.16 20.74
C SER A 164 -22.74 6.60 19.43
N TYR A 165 -23.48 7.28 18.55
CA TYR A 165 -22.89 7.78 17.30
C TYR A 165 -21.88 8.90 17.55
N THR A 166 -22.14 9.80 18.50
CA THR A 166 -21.21 10.88 18.84
C THR A 166 -19.90 10.31 19.37
N VAL A 167 -19.97 9.34 20.29
CA VAL A 167 -18.80 8.61 20.80
C VAL A 167 -17.97 7.99 19.67
N VAL A 168 -18.62 7.30 18.73
CA VAL A 168 -17.93 6.65 17.58
C VAL A 168 -17.34 7.69 16.61
N SER A 169 -18.05 8.79 16.36
CA SER A 169 -17.55 9.87 15.51
C SER A 169 -16.32 10.52 16.12
N ASP A 170 -16.39 10.87 17.41
CA ASP A 170 -15.30 11.50 18.15
C ASP A 170 -14.09 10.57 18.24
N TYR A 171 -14.32 9.27 18.44
CA TYR A 171 -13.26 8.27 18.36
C TYR A 171 -12.54 8.31 17.00
N LEU A 172 -13.28 8.32 15.89
CA LEU A 172 -12.68 8.37 14.55
C LEU A 172 -12.01 9.70 14.21
N ASP A 173 -12.47 10.81 14.79
CA ASP A 173 -11.84 12.12 14.64
C ASP A 173 -10.52 12.24 15.42
N ASN A 174 -10.39 11.51 16.53
CA ASN A 174 -9.26 11.62 17.44
C ASN A 174 -8.28 10.45 17.39
N ILE A 175 -8.60 9.34 16.72
CA ILE A 175 -7.70 8.20 16.61
C ILE A 175 -6.44 8.60 15.84
N ASN A 176 -5.27 8.38 16.45
CA ASN A 176 -3.98 8.69 15.83
C ASN A 176 -3.74 7.77 14.62
N LYS A 177 -4.07 6.48 14.77
CA LYS A 177 -3.78 5.48 13.74
C LYS A 177 -4.86 4.41 13.62
N LEU A 178 -5.56 4.40 12.49
CA LEU A 178 -6.41 3.29 12.06
C LEU A 178 -5.72 2.52 10.93
N LYS A 179 -5.34 1.26 11.15
CA LYS A 179 -4.73 0.39 10.12
C LYS A 179 -5.61 -0.82 9.87
N VAL A 180 -5.89 -1.08 8.59
CA VAL A 180 -6.56 -2.30 8.14
C VAL A 180 -5.63 -3.04 7.20
N TRP A 181 -5.19 -4.23 7.60
CA TRP A 181 -4.20 -5.03 6.86
C TRP A 181 -4.82 -6.30 6.31
N SER A 182 -4.63 -6.52 5.02
CA SER A 182 -4.77 -7.82 4.37
C SER A 182 -3.63 -8.77 4.78
N GLY A 183 -3.74 -10.06 4.43
CA GLY A 183 -2.65 -11.01 4.65
C GLY A 183 -1.36 -10.61 3.90
N THR A 184 -1.51 -9.97 2.74
CA THR A 184 -0.43 -9.39 1.96
C THR A 184 0.23 -8.20 2.67
N ASP A 185 -0.56 -7.30 3.26
CA ASP A 185 -0.01 -6.17 4.03
C ASP A 185 0.67 -6.66 5.31
N PHE A 186 0.12 -7.69 5.96
CA PHE A 186 0.76 -8.27 7.13
C PHE A 186 2.13 -8.86 6.74
N THR A 187 2.17 -9.71 5.70
CA THR A 187 3.43 -10.29 5.19
C THR A 187 4.45 -9.22 4.83
N SER A 188 3.98 -8.14 4.18
CA SER A 188 4.79 -6.97 3.83
C SER A 188 5.49 -6.37 5.04
N ASN A 189 4.79 -6.22 6.16
CA ASN A 189 5.37 -5.67 7.39
C ASN A 189 6.31 -6.67 8.07
N LEU A 190 6.09 -7.98 7.92
CA LEU A 190 6.99 -9.00 8.44
C LEU A 190 8.36 -9.01 7.77
N LEU A 191 8.52 -8.45 6.56
CA LEU A 191 9.82 -8.32 5.90
C LEU A 191 10.84 -7.53 6.74
N ILE A 192 10.38 -6.62 7.61
CA ILE A 192 11.22 -5.82 8.50
C ILE A 192 11.96 -6.70 9.51
N ILE A 193 11.35 -7.82 9.91
CA ILE A 193 11.82 -8.71 10.98
C ILE A 193 12.02 -10.14 10.50
N TRP A 194 12.14 -10.35 9.18
CA TRP A 194 12.06 -11.68 8.58
C TRP A 194 13.11 -12.64 9.13
N ASP A 195 14.32 -12.12 9.40
CA ASP A 195 15.45 -12.83 9.99
C ASP A 195 15.15 -13.36 11.42
N GLN A 196 14.22 -12.73 12.13
CA GLN A 196 13.79 -13.14 13.48
C GLN A 196 12.64 -14.16 13.46
N LEU A 197 12.02 -14.39 12.29
CA LEU A 197 10.81 -15.21 12.17
C LEU A 197 11.08 -16.68 11.81
N THR A 198 12.33 -17.10 11.55
CA THR A 198 12.65 -18.46 11.06
C THR A 198 11.97 -19.57 11.86
N ASN A 199 12.14 -19.56 13.19
CA ASN A 199 11.56 -20.60 14.06
C ASN A 199 10.03 -20.59 14.04
N ILE A 200 9.41 -19.40 13.94
CA ILE A 200 7.95 -19.24 13.89
C ILE A 200 7.43 -19.75 12.54
N ILE A 201 8.09 -19.38 11.44
CA ILE A 201 7.72 -19.82 10.09
C ILE A 201 7.84 -21.34 9.99
N GLU A 202 8.97 -21.93 10.40
CA GLU A 202 9.18 -23.39 10.34
C GLU A 202 8.22 -24.18 11.24
N LYS A 203 7.72 -23.56 12.32
CA LYS A 203 6.69 -24.16 13.17
C LYS A 203 5.36 -24.33 12.43
N HIS A 204 4.96 -23.37 11.60
CA HIS A 204 3.62 -23.34 11.00
C HIS A 204 3.58 -23.67 9.49
N TYR A 205 4.70 -23.55 8.78
CA TYR A 205 4.81 -23.76 7.34
C TYR A 205 5.82 -24.86 6.98
N ALA A 206 5.61 -25.50 5.83
CA ALA A 206 6.63 -26.32 5.18
C ALA A 206 7.48 -25.41 4.29
N VAL A 207 8.70 -25.10 4.73
CA VAL A 207 9.60 -24.14 4.08
C VAL A 207 10.47 -24.85 3.04
N GLU A 208 10.53 -24.33 1.82
CA GLU A 208 11.47 -24.83 0.81
C GLU A 208 12.92 -24.62 1.24
N LYS A 209 13.80 -25.57 0.90
CA LYS A 209 15.24 -25.49 1.21
C LYS A 209 15.89 -24.19 0.71
N VAL A 210 15.43 -23.68 -0.44
CA VAL A 210 15.90 -22.40 -1.01
C VAL A 210 15.57 -21.21 -0.10
N LEU A 211 14.44 -21.20 0.61
CA LEU A 211 14.14 -20.15 1.58
C LEU A 211 15.00 -20.25 2.86
N GLN A 212 15.46 -21.45 3.21
CA GLN A 212 16.41 -21.67 4.31
C GLN A 212 17.81 -21.17 3.94
N ASP A 213 18.24 -21.44 2.70
CA ASP A 213 19.56 -21.07 2.19
C ASP A 213 19.59 -19.63 1.65
N SER A 214 18.43 -19.04 1.36
CA SER A 214 18.30 -17.77 0.67
C SER A 214 17.01 -16.99 1.04
N PRO A 215 17.05 -16.12 2.07
CA PRO A 215 15.86 -15.47 2.60
C PRO A 215 15.17 -14.51 1.59
N THR A 216 13.98 -14.04 1.95
CA THR A 216 13.25 -12.99 1.20
C THR A 216 14.11 -11.75 0.96
N PRO A 217 13.76 -10.90 -0.02
CA PRO A 217 14.55 -9.72 -0.33
C PRO A 217 14.72 -8.80 0.87
N ASN A 218 15.90 -8.19 1.01
CA ASN A 218 16.16 -7.22 2.09
C ASN A 218 15.51 -5.87 1.77
N PHE A 219 14.20 -5.78 1.98
CA PHE A 219 13.43 -4.60 1.61
C PHE A 219 12.63 -4.06 2.80
N ASN A 220 12.92 -2.82 3.20
CA ASN A 220 12.17 -2.09 4.22
C ASN A 220 11.18 -1.12 3.56
N THR A 221 9.94 -1.57 3.41
CA THR A 221 8.88 -0.82 2.74
C THR A 221 8.59 0.52 3.42
N ILE A 222 8.61 0.56 4.76
CA ILE A 222 8.30 1.78 5.52
C ILE A 222 9.38 2.83 5.26
N GLU A 223 10.65 2.44 5.36
CA GLU A 223 11.77 3.34 5.10
C GLU A 223 11.79 3.82 3.65
N TYR A 224 11.57 2.90 2.71
CA TYR A 224 11.46 3.24 1.29
C TYR A 224 10.35 4.27 1.04
N CYS A 225 9.13 4.04 1.53
CA CYS A 225 8.01 4.95 1.35
C CYS A 225 8.26 6.33 1.99
N LYS A 226 8.86 6.38 3.18
CA LYS A 226 9.26 7.65 3.82
C LYS A 226 10.26 8.43 2.97
N ASN A 227 11.27 7.75 2.43
CA ASN A 227 12.27 8.36 1.56
C ASN A 227 11.67 8.88 0.26
N VAL A 228 10.74 8.12 -0.35
CA VAL A 228 10.01 8.55 -1.56
C VAL A 228 9.11 9.75 -1.25
N ALA A 229 8.34 9.71 -0.16
CA ALA A 229 7.46 10.80 0.25
C ALA A 229 8.23 12.12 0.46
N LYS A 230 9.37 12.04 1.17
CA LYS A 230 10.25 13.18 1.46
C LYS A 230 10.80 13.83 0.18
N LYS A 231 11.20 13.03 -0.82
CA LYS A 231 11.70 13.54 -2.11
C LYS A 231 10.64 14.33 -2.87
N GLY A 232 9.39 13.83 -2.91
CA GLY A 232 8.32 14.50 -3.66
C GLY A 232 7.80 15.79 -3.01
N ASN A 233 7.97 15.95 -1.69
CA ASN A 233 7.57 17.16 -0.98
C ASN A 233 8.27 18.43 -1.47
N GLN A 234 9.35 18.33 -2.24
CA GLN A 234 10.07 19.47 -2.83
C GLN A 234 9.40 20.02 -4.10
N PHE A 235 8.53 19.24 -4.74
CA PHE A 235 7.96 19.60 -6.03
C PHE A 235 6.53 20.12 -5.89
N VAL A 236 6.10 20.96 -6.83
CA VAL A 236 4.71 21.44 -6.95
C VAL A 236 4.00 20.58 -7.99
N GLY A 237 2.72 20.27 -7.75
CA GLY A 237 1.91 19.53 -8.69
C GLY A 237 1.70 20.33 -9.97
N LEU A 238 1.82 19.67 -11.12
CA LEU A 238 1.57 20.27 -12.44
C LEU A 238 0.19 19.82 -12.96
N TRP A 239 -0.24 20.50 -14.02
CA TRP A 239 -1.45 20.16 -14.77
C TRP A 239 -1.08 19.43 -16.06
N TYR A 240 -1.92 18.50 -16.47
CA TYR A 240 -1.71 17.67 -17.65
C TYR A 240 -2.95 17.68 -18.54
N SER A 241 -2.78 17.40 -19.83
CA SER A 241 -3.90 17.05 -20.71
C SER A 241 -3.54 15.88 -21.61
N TYR A 242 -4.54 15.30 -22.24
CA TYR A 242 -4.34 14.32 -23.30
C TYR A 242 -3.57 14.93 -24.48
N THR A 243 -2.72 14.11 -25.10
CA THR A 243 -1.94 14.45 -26.29
C THR A 243 -1.71 13.18 -27.13
N ASN A 244 -1.09 13.33 -28.30
CA ASN A 244 -0.73 12.18 -29.13
C ASN A 244 0.56 11.51 -28.63
N LEU A 245 0.76 10.24 -28.96
CA LEU A 245 2.06 9.60 -28.75
C LEU A 245 3.17 10.39 -29.46
N PRO A 246 4.36 10.48 -28.85
CA PRO A 246 5.48 11.14 -29.48
C PRO A 246 5.91 10.41 -30.76
N SER A 247 6.62 11.10 -31.66
CA SER A 247 7.04 10.54 -32.94
C SER A 247 7.81 9.22 -32.77
N ASN A 248 7.59 8.30 -33.71
CA ASN A 248 8.21 6.97 -33.76
C ASN A 248 7.90 6.03 -32.57
N LEU A 249 7.06 6.45 -31.61
CA LEU A 249 6.50 5.55 -30.60
C LEU A 249 5.09 5.15 -31.00
N THR A 250 4.87 3.85 -31.20
CA THR A 250 3.56 3.30 -31.55
C THR A 250 3.09 2.35 -30.45
N SER A 251 1.80 2.35 -30.17
CA SER A 251 1.16 1.36 -29.30
C SER A 251 0.41 0.35 -30.15
N ASN A 252 0.52 -0.94 -29.84
CA ASN A 252 -0.22 -2.00 -30.52
C ASN A 252 -1.73 -1.93 -30.21
N THR A 253 -2.10 -1.27 -29.11
CA THR A 253 -3.51 -0.97 -28.76
C THR A 253 -3.85 0.50 -29.01
N PRO A 254 -5.11 0.82 -29.36
CA PRO A 254 -5.57 2.20 -29.47
C PRO A 254 -5.38 2.97 -28.16
N VAL A 255 -4.76 4.16 -28.25
CA VAL A 255 -4.59 5.08 -27.12
C VAL A 255 -5.87 5.87 -26.91
N LYS A 256 -6.37 5.93 -25.67
CA LYS A 256 -7.56 6.71 -25.34
C LYS A 256 -7.26 8.21 -25.44
N THR A 257 -8.00 8.90 -26.28
CA THR A 257 -8.09 10.36 -26.34
C THR A 257 -9.38 10.78 -25.68
N ILE A 258 -9.35 11.04 -24.37
CA ILE A 258 -10.48 11.69 -23.68
C ILE A 258 -10.32 13.21 -23.86
N GLY A 259 -11.43 13.94 -23.85
CA GLY A 259 -11.51 15.37 -24.21
C GLY A 259 -10.67 16.33 -23.35
N SER A 260 -10.93 17.63 -23.53
CA SER A 260 -10.13 18.80 -23.10
C SER A 260 -9.94 19.01 -21.58
N ASP A 261 -10.10 17.98 -20.77
CA ASP A 261 -10.02 18.08 -19.33
C ASP A 261 -8.56 18.11 -18.85
N PHE A 262 -8.30 19.00 -17.90
CA PHE A 262 -7.02 19.05 -17.21
C PHE A 262 -6.99 17.99 -16.11
N LEU A 263 -5.88 17.27 -16.05
CA LEU A 263 -5.61 16.27 -15.03
C LEU A 263 -4.63 16.84 -14.01
N SER A 264 -4.84 16.49 -12.75
CA SER A 264 -3.92 16.69 -11.64
C SER A 264 -3.00 15.47 -11.46
N THR A 265 -2.01 15.57 -10.58
CA THR A 265 -1.14 14.43 -10.24
C THR A 265 -1.91 13.31 -9.53
N SER A 266 -2.94 13.65 -8.74
CA SER A 266 -3.86 12.66 -8.14
C SER A 266 -4.67 11.90 -9.17
N ASP A 267 -5.07 12.55 -10.27
CA ASP A 267 -5.80 11.87 -11.35
C ASP A 267 -4.91 10.85 -12.05
N ILE A 268 -3.65 11.22 -12.33
CA ILE A 268 -2.64 10.28 -12.88
C ILE A 268 -2.42 9.10 -11.92
N ALA A 269 -2.30 9.34 -10.61
CA ALA A 269 -2.16 8.28 -9.63
C ALA A 269 -3.36 7.31 -9.64
N SER A 270 -4.59 7.84 -9.79
CA SER A 270 -5.81 7.04 -9.90
C SER A 270 -5.83 6.18 -11.18
N LEU A 271 -5.40 6.76 -12.32
CA LEU A 271 -5.28 6.03 -13.58
C LEU A 271 -4.31 4.85 -13.47
N LEU A 272 -3.14 5.06 -12.86
CA LEU A 272 -2.13 4.03 -12.66
C LEU A 272 -2.59 2.93 -11.69
N ARG A 273 -3.23 3.30 -10.58
CA ARG A 273 -3.85 2.32 -9.64
C ARG A 273 -4.95 1.49 -10.29
N SER A 274 -5.54 1.99 -11.38
CA SER A 274 -6.53 1.27 -12.18
C SER A 274 -5.91 0.39 -13.28
N GLY A 275 -4.58 0.30 -13.35
CA GLY A 275 -3.86 -0.54 -14.31
C GLY A 275 -3.65 0.09 -15.70
N ASN A 276 -3.80 1.41 -15.84
CA ASN A 276 -3.56 2.09 -17.12
C ASN A 276 -2.06 2.37 -17.30
N ASN A 277 -1.54 2.11 -18.50
CA ASN A 277 -0.18 2.47 -18.90
C ASN A 277 -0.17 3.87 -19.53
N VAL A 278 0.69 4.75 -19.02
CA VAL A 278 0.70 6.18 -19.34
C VAL A 278 2.02 6.57 -20.01
N VAL A 279 1.95 7.39 -21.06
CA VAL A 279 3.12 8.10 -21.61
C VAL A 279 2.99 9.58 -21.28
N LEU A 280 4.07 10.18 -20.78
CA LEU A 280 4.18 11.62 -20.54
C LEU A 280 5.10 12.23 -21.60
N SER A 281 4.50 12.83 -22.62
CA SER A 281 5.14 13.37 -23.82
C SER A 281 5.12 14.90 -23.80
N SER A 282 6.29 15.54 -23.64
CA SER A 282 6.36 17.02 -23.54
C SER A 282 7.73 17.56 -23.92
N LEU A 283 7.82 18.87 -24.17
CA LEU A 283 9.08 19.56 -24.46
C LEU A 283 10.16 19.34 -23.37
N GLY A 284 11.42 19.56 -23.74
CA GLY A 284 12.53 19.58 -22.78
C GLY A 284 12.31 20.66 -21.71
N GLY A 285 12.64 20.37 -20.46
CA GLY A 285 12.46 21.32 -19.34
C GLY A 285 11.02 21.49 -18.83
N SER A 286 10.05 20.76 -19.37
CA SER A 286 8.63 20.88 -18.97
C SER A 286 8.30 20.32 -17.57
N GLY A 287 9.26 19.73 -16.87
CA GLY A 287 9.04 19.15 -15.53
C GLY A 287 8.67 17.66 -15.50
N LYS A 288 8.84 16.89 -16.58
CA LYS A 288 8.50 15.45 -16.62
C LYS A 288 9.14 14.62 -15.50
N SER A 289 10.45 14.74 -15.28
CA SER A 289 11.15 14.02 -14.20
C SER A 289 10.64 14.45 -12.82
N SER A 290 10.37 15.74 -12.62
CA SER A 290 9.77 16.27 -11.40
C SER A 290 8.35 15.74 -11.16
N THR A 291 7.55 15.60 -12.23
CA THR A 291 6.23 14.95 -12.19
C THR A 291 6.35 13.52 -11.70
N LEU A 292 7.31 12.72 -12.21
CA LEU A 292 7.50 11.35 -11.76
C LEU A 292 7.84 11.28 -10.26
N ILE A 293 8.70 12.16 -9.76
CA ILE A 293 9.07 12.20 -8.33
C ILE A 293 7.87 12.64 -7.47
N ASN A 294 7.12 13.66 -7.89
CA ASN A 294 5.92 14.12 -7.19
C ASN A 294 4.81 13.05 -7.18
N LEU A 295 4.63 12.36 -8.30
CA LEU A 295 3.71 11.24 -8.43
C LEU A 295 4.10 10.07 -7.52
N ALA A 296 5.39 9.74 -7.43
CA ALA A 296 5.88 8.71 -6.51
C ALA A 296 5.47 9.03 -5.06
N SER A 297 5.69 10.27 -4.62
CA SER A 297 5.28 10.73 -3.29
C SER A 297 3.76 10.69 -3.09
N THR A 298 3.00 11.10 -4.10
CA THR A 298 1.52 11.00 -4.09
C THR A 298 1.05 9.55 -3.93
N LEU A 299 1.74 8.61 -4.58
CA LEU A 299 1.39 7.18 -4.54
C LEU A 299 1.66 6.54 -3.18
N VAL A 300 2.66 7.01 -2.42
CA VAL A 300 3.03 6.49 -1.08
C VAL A 300 2.51 7.33 0.09
N LYS A 301 1.79 8.43 -0.17
CA LYS A 301 1.32 9.36 0.87
C LYS A 301 0.48 8.67 1.95
N ASP A 302 -0.26 7.64 1.57
CA ASP A 302 -1.06 6.82 2.49
C ASP A 302 -0.23 5.61 2.97
N GLU A 303 0.61 5.80 3.99
CA GLU A 303 1.42 4.72 4.60
C GLU A 303 0.57 3.57 5.20
N SER A 304 -0.75 3.71 5.26
CA SER A 304 -1.71 2.67 5.69
C SER A 304 -2.07 1.69 4.59
N ASP A 305 -1.75 2.00 3.33
CA ASP A 305 -2.35 1.29 2.20
C ASP A 305 -1.41 1.19 0.98
N ILE A 306 -0.35 0.40 1.15
CA ILE A 306 0.68 0.16 0.14
C ILE A 306 0.32 -1.10 -0.65
N GLU A 307 -0.71 -1.00 -1.49
CA GLU A 307 -0.96 -2.03 -2.53
C GLU A 307 -0.03 -1.83 -3.74
N PHE A 308 0.25 -0.57 -4.07
CA PHE A 308 1.04 -0.18 -5.24
C PHE A 308 2.33 0.54 -4.81
N LEU A 309 3.46 -0.09 -5.08
CA LEU A 309 4.78 0.47 -4.78
C LEU A 309 5.34 1.16 -6.03
N PRO A 310 5.58 2.49 -6.01
CA PRO A 310 6.20 3.17 -7.13
C PRO A 310 7.70 2.87 -7.19
N VAL A 311 8.23 2.62 -8.39
CA VAL A 311 9.67 2.40 -8.61
C VAL A 311 10.17 3.34 -9.71
N LEU A 312 11.05 4.26 -9.35
CA LEU A 312 11.64 5.20 -10.30
C LEU A 312 12.88 4.59 -10.95
N VAL A 313 12.84 4.37 -12.26
CA VAL A 313 13.95 3.86 -13.06
C VAL A 313 14.37 4.92 -14.07
N LYS A 314 15.64 5.30 -14.05
CA LYS A 314 16.23 6.22 -15.04
C LYS A 314 16.66 5.44 -16.27
N LEU A 315 16.04 5.71 -17.41
CA LEU A 315 16.30 4.99 -18.65
C LEU A 315 17.59 5.39 -19.34
N ARG A 316 18.15 6.57 -19.04
CA ARG A 316 19.47 6.99 -19.53
C ARG A 316 20.58 5.98 -19.22
N SER A 317 20.49 5.27 -18.09
CA SER A 317 21.46 4.25 -17.68
C SER A 317 21.03 2.83 -18.03
N TYR A 318 19.92 2.67 -18.74
CA TYR A 318 19.48 1.35 -19.18
C TYR A 318 20.45 0.76 -20.20
N SER A 319 20.59 -0.56 -20.13
CA SER A 319 21.24 -1.38 -21.15
C SER A 319 20.43 -2.65 -21.31
N ARG A 320 20.45 -3.22 -22.52
CA ARG A 320 19.74 -4.45 -22.85
C ARG A 320 19.96 -5.56 -21.81
N GLY A 321 18.88 -6.17 -21.36
CA GLY A 321 18.82 -7.27 -20.40
C GLY A 321 18.85 -6.84 -18.93
N ASN A 322 18.90 -5.53 -18.63
CA ASN A 322 19.16 -5.05 -17.28
C ASN A 322 17.96 -4.36 -16.60
N LEU A 323 16.74 -4.48 -17.12
CA LEU A 323 15.56 -3.85 -16.49
C LEU A 323 15.31 -4.37 -15.06
N ASP A 324 15.35 -5.69 -14.85
CA ASP A 324 15.23 -6.31 -13.51
C ASP A 324 16.29 -5.79 -12.54
N LYS A 325 17.52 -5.65 -13.01
CA LYS A 325 18.63 -5.13 -12.20
C LYS A 325 18.41 -3.67 -11.84
N ALA A 326 17.94 -2.86 -12.78
CA ALA A 326 17.63 -1.46 -12.54
C ALA A 326 16.50 -1.30 -11.51
N ILE A 327 15.48 -2.17 -11.54
CA ILE A 327 14.40 -2.18 -10.55
C ILE A 327 14.92 -2.55 -9.15
N ASN A 328 15.72 -3.61 -9.03
CA ASN A 328 16.34 -3.99 -7.74
C ASN A 328 17.21 -2.85 -7.18
N GLN A 329 18.01 -2.19 -8.03
CA GLN A 329 18.82 -1.04 -7.64
C GLN A 329 17.96 0.14 -7.18
N SER A 330 16.85 0.43 -7.86
CA SER A 330 15.92 1.49 -7.45
C SER A 330 15.21 1.23 -6.12
N LEU A 331 15.08 -0.05 -5.74
CA LEU A 331 14.49 -0.50 -4.47
C LEU A 331 15.53 -0.70 -3.36
N ASP A 332 16.81 -0.44 -3.64
CA ASP A 332 17.94 -0.71 -2.74
C ASP A 332 18.03 -2.19 -2.27
N ILE A 333 17.58 -3.12 -3.11
CA ILE A 333 17.64 -4.57 -2.84
C ILE A 333 19.06 -5.07 -3.17
N SER A 334 19.82 -5.44 -2.14
CA SER A 334 21.15 -6.04 -2.29
C SER A 334 21.13 -7.57 -2.35
N TYR A 335 20.02 -8.18 -1.90
CA TYR A 335 19.84 -9.61 -1.83
C TYR A 335 18.39 -10.00 -2.11
N GLY A 336 18.16 -11.10 -2.84
CA GLY A 336 16.84 -11.51 -3.32
C GLY A 336 16.41 -10.82 -4.62
N SER A 337 15.10 -10.78 -4.89
CA SER A 337 14.52 -10.19 -6.11
C SER A 337 13.26 -9.39 -5.81
N TRP A 338 13.10 -8.22 -6.44
CA TRP A 338 11.89 -7.40 -6.34
C TRP A 338 10.62 -8.18 -6.71
N ARG A 339 10.72 -9.16 -7.61
CA ARG A 339 9.61 -10.04 -8.02
C ARG A 339 9.04 -10.87 -6.87
N SER A 340 9.83 -11.06 -5.81
CA SER A 340 9.44 -11.77 -4.60
C SER A 340 8.75 -10.89 -3.57
N LEU A 341 8.68 -9.57 -3.79
CA LEU A 341 7.95 -8.69 -2.91
C LEU A 341 6.44 -8.82 -3.17
N PRO A 342 5.61 -8.76 -2.12
CA PRO A 342 4.16 -8.99 -2.22
C PRO A 342 3.37 -7.76 -2.73
N TYR A 343 3.98 -6.90 -3.56
CA TYR A 343 3.37 -5.65 -4.04
C TYR A 343 2.97 -5.72 -5.51
N LYS A 344 1.98 -4.90 -5.89
CA LYS A 344 1.88 -4.44 -7.28
C LYS A 344 2.82 -3.26 -7.45
N PHE A 345 3.39 -3.12 -8.63
CA PHE A 345 4.36 -2.08 -8.93
C PHE A 345 3.78 -1.03 -9.87
N ILE A 346 4.18 0.21 -9.66
CA ILE A 346 3.99 1.28 -10.64
C ILE A 346 5.38 1.72 -11.09
N LEU A 347 5.78 1.34 -12.30
CA LEU A 347 7.09 1.68 -12.85
C LEU A 347 7.07 3.12 -13.36
N LEU A 348 7.89 3.97 -12.77
CA LEU A 348 8.09 5.36 -13.18
C LEU A 348 9.37 5.40 -14.01
N LEU A 349 9.22 5.42 -15.33
CA LEU A 349 10.29 5.21 -16.29
C LEU A 349 10.70 6.57 -16.86
N ASP A 350 11.89 7.06 -16.50
CA ASP A 350 12.31 8.43 -16.83
C ASP A 350 13.29 8.47 -18.01
N GLY A 351 12.89 9.11 -19.11
CA GLY A 351 13.75 9.51 -20.22
C GLY A 351 13.89 8.47 -21.33
N LEU A 352 12.79 8.05 -21.96
CA LEU A 352 12.83 7.14 -23.12
C LEU A 352 13.71 7.70 -24.25
N ASP A 353 13.60 9.01 -24.52
CA ASP A 353 14.37 9.71 -25.55
C ASP A 353 15.87 9.82 -25.24
N GLU A 354 16.27 9.49 -24.00
CA GLU A 354 17.66 9.54 -23.55
C GLU A 354 18.38 8.18 -23.63
N MET A 355 17.68 7.14 -24.09
CA MET A 355 18.22 5.81 -24.26
C MET A 355 19.12 5.69 -25.50
N ILE A 356 20.00 4.70 -25.48
CA ILE A 356 20.70 4.26 -26.69
C ILE A 356 19.66 3.74 -27.68
N GLN A 357 19.72 4.23 -28.93
CA GLN A 357 18.69 3.95 -29.95
C GLN A 357 18.50 2.46 -30.24
N SER A 358 19.58 1.66 -30.18
CA SER A 358 19.51 0.20 -30.37
C SER A 358 18.78 -0.55 -29.26
N ASP A 359 18.48 0.13 -28.15
CA ASP A 359 18.01 -0.49 -26.92
C ASP A 359 16.54 -0.13 -26.62
N THR A 360 15.93 0.82 -27.34
CA THR A 360 14.55 1.26 -27.09
C THR A 360 13.53 0.15 -27.32
N GLN A 361 13.66 -0.65 -28.39
CA GLN A 361 12.75 -1.78 -28.62
C GLN A 361 12.99 -2.91 -27.61
N ALA A 362 14.26 -3.25 -27.35
CA ALA A 362 14.59 -4.30 -26.39
C ALA A 362 14.07 -3.98 -24.98
N PHE A 363 14.07 -2.70 -24.61
CA PHE A 363 13.44 -2.24 -23.37
C PHE A 363 11.94 -2.53 -23.33
N PHE A 364 11.19 -2.29 -24.41
CA PHE A 364 9.76 -2.61 -24.44
C PHE A 364 9.49 -4.12 -24.46
N ASP A 365 10.33 -4.91 -25.13
CA ASP A 365 10.24 -6.37 -25.13
C ASP A 365 10.49 -6.94 -23.72
N GLU A 366 11.42 -6.35 -22.96
CA GLU A 366 11.62 -6.70 -21.55
C GLU A 366 10.47 -6.19 -20.67
N LEU A 367 10.03 -4.95 -20.87
CA LEU A 367 8.94 -4.37 -20.11
C LEU A 367 7.68 -5.22 -20.23
N SER A 368 7.32 -5.68 -21.44
CA SER A 368 6.14 -6.52 -21.63
C SER A 368 6.25 -7.87 -20.93
N ALA A 369 7.44 -8.47 -20.90
CA ALA A 369 7.70 -9.71 -20.20
C ALA A 369 7.56 -9.59 -18.66
N ILE A 370 7.72 -8.39 -18.10
CA ILE A 370 7.73 -8.19 -16.64
C ILE A 370 6.53 -7.40 -16.10
N ILE A 371 5.83 -6.64 -16.96
CA ILE A 371 4.80 -5.71 -16.49
C ILE A 371 3.60 -6.46 -15.91
N GLY A 372 3.13 -7.57 -16.51
CA GLY A 372 2.04 -8.37 -15.97
C GLY A 372 0.82 -7.53 -15.55
N ASN A 373 0.45 -7.61 -14.26
CA ASN A 373 -0.64 -6.83 -13.66
C ASN A 373 -0.20 -5.46 -13.07
N ASN A 374 1.06 -5.07 -13.30
CA ASN A 374 1.61 -3.77 -12.90
C ASN A 374 1.23 -2.69 -13.92
N ALA A 375 1.42 -1.43 -13.54
CA ALA A 375 1.24 -0.30 -14.43
C ALA A 375 2.57 0.45 -14.61
N PHE A 376 2.67 1.24 -15.68
CA PHE A 376 3.81 2.13 -15.85
C PHE A 376 3.40 3.53 -16.29
N ILE A 377 4.28 4.48 -15.98
CA ILE A 377 4.32 5.79 -16.63
C ILE A 377 5.71 6.03 -17.21
N LEU A 378 5.76 6.45 -18.47
CA LEU A 378 6.99 6.62 -19.24
C LEU A 378 7.15 8.06 -19.71
N SER A 379 8.24 8.72 -19.35
CA SER A 379 8.52 10.07 -19.82
C SER A 379 9.30 10.05 -21.14
N SER A 380 8.91 10.93 -22.06
CA SER A 380 9.60 11.14 -23.34
C SER A 380 9.48 12.60 -23.78
N ARG A 381 10.44 13.07 -24.57
CA ARG A 381 10.23 14.28 -25.38
C ARG A 381 9.11 14.07 -26.38
N ASN A 382 8.42 15.16 -26.72
CA ASN A 382 7.41 15.18 -27.78
C ASN A 382 7.99 14.92 -29.18
N THR A 383 9.27 15.22 -29.38
CA THR A 383 10.03 14.80 -30.58
C THR A 383 10.19 13.29 -30.69
N GLY A 384 9.92 12.56 -29.60
CA GLY A 384 9.93 11.11 -29.54
C GLY A 384 11.31 10.49 -29.60
N VAL A 385 11.31 9.24 -30.06
CA VAL A 385 12.50 8.39 -30.18
C VAL A 385 13.04 8.44 -31.59
N TYR A 386 14.35 8.24 -31.75
CA TYR A 386 15.00 8.32 -33.04
C TYR A 386 14.66 7.16 -33.99
N VAL A 387 14.27 6.00 -33.44
CA VAL A 387 13.95 4.78 -34.19
C VAL A 387 12.51 4.35 -33.90
N ALA A 388 11.85 3.79 -34.92
CA ALA A 388 10.51 3.22 -34.75
C ALA A 388 10.53 2.18 -33.62
N THR A 389 9.71 2.42 -32.61
CA THR A 389 9.63 1.63 -31.38
C THR A 389 8.18 1.33 -31.08
N TYR A 390 7.91 0.07 -30.74
CA TYR A 390 6.57 -0.46 -30.51
C TYR A 390 6.40 -0.86 -29.05
N ALA A 391 5.37 -0.30 -28.42
CA ALA A 391 4.92 -0.68 -27.11
C ALA A 391 3.69 -1.60 -27.24
N ASP A 392 3.66 -2.68 -26.45
CA ASP A 392 2.53 -3.62 -26.46
C ASP A 392 1.21 -2.95 -26.09
N LYS A 393 1.24 -2.06 -25.09
CA LYS A 393 0.05 -1.36 -24.63
C LYS A 393 0.40 -0.02 -23.99
N VAL A 394 -0.07 1.06 -24.62
CA VAL A 394 -0.21 2.37 -23.99
C VAL A 394 -1.69 2.73 -23.96
N ASP A 395 -2.23 2.97 -22.77
CA ASP A 395 -3.64 3.32 -22.61
C ASP A 395 -3.86 4.82 -22.84
N ILE A 396 -2.92 5.66 -22.37
CA ILE A 396 -3.09 7.12 -22.31
C ILE A 396 -1.76 7.81 -22.62
N CYS A 397 -1.80 8.90 -23.39
CA CYS A 397 -0.66 9.81 -23.55
C CYS A 397 -1.05 11.21 -23.05
N LEU A 398 -0.19 11.78 -22.22
CA LEU A 398 -0.38 13.06 -21.57
C LEU A 398 0.75 14.03 -21.90
N GLU A 399 0.45 15.32 -21.91
CA GLU A 399 1.45 16.39 -21.91
C GLU A 399 1.36 17.24 -20.64
N VAL A 400 2.51 17.73 -20.18
CA VAL A 400 2.60 18.72 -19.13
C VAL A 400 2.21 20.07 -19.68
N LYS A 401 1.26 20.73 -19.02
CA LYS A 401 0.80 22.05 -19.41
C LYS A 401 1.73 23.15 -18.91
N PRO A 402 1.79 24.29 -19.62
CA PRO A 402 2.51 25.46 -19.15
C PRO A 402 2.04 25.86 -17.74
N LEU A 403 2.99 26.27 -16.90
CA LEU A 403 2.69 26.78 -15.56
C LEU A 403 1.79 28.00 -15.64
N SER A 404 0.73 28.03 -14.83
CA SER A 404 -0.01 29.25 -14.62
C SER A 404 0.81 30.22 -13.76
N TYR A 405 0.47 31.52 -13.81
CA TYR A 405 1.09 32.51 -12.92
C TYR A 405 0.97 32.11 -11.44
N ARG A 406 -0.15 31.51 -11.05
CA ARG A 406 -0.37 31.02 -9.69
C ARG A 406 0.60 29.88 -9.33
N ASP A 407 0.87 28.98 -10.26
CA ASP A 407 1.82 27.88 -10.04
C ASP A 407 3.24 28.42 -9.87
N VAL A 408 3.63 29.41 -10.67
CA VAL A 408 4.92 30.10 -10.53
C VAL A 408 5.06 30.76 -9.16
N VAL A 409 4.02 31.46 -8.69
CA VAL A 409 3.99 32.08 -7.35
C VAL A 409 4.11 31.01 -6.26
N ASN A 410 3.40 29.88 -6.37
CA ASN A 410 3.46 28.78 -5.41
C ASN A 410 4.84 28.09 -5.37
N ILE A 411 5.47 27.91 -6.54
CA ILE A 411 6.83 27.35 -6.62
C ILE A 411 7.83 28.32 -5.97
N SER A 412 7.70 29.61 -6.27
CA SER A 412 8.60 30.65 -5.76
C SER A 412 8.50 30.77 -4.24
N SER A 413 7.28 30.80 -3.68
CA SER A 413 7.07 30.90 -2.23
C SER A 413 7.64 29.69 -1.48
N LYS A 414 7.47 28.48 -2.03
CA LYS A 414 8.02 27.26 -1.46
C LYS A 414 9.55 27.25 -1.47
N SER A 415 10.16 27.69 -2.57
CA SER A 415 11.61 27.82 -2.68
C SER A 415 12.20 28.86 -1.71
N MET A 416 11.49 29.95 -1.43
CA MET A 416 11.94 30.98 -0.47
C MET A 416 11.90 30.44 0.97
N LEU A 417 10.82 29.75 1.35
CA LEU A 417 10.69 29.12 2.67
C LEU A 417 11.79 28.07 2.92
N GLU A 418 12.18 27.29 1.92
CA GLU A 418 13.27 26.32 2.04
C GLU A 418 14.66 26.99 2.15
N SER A 419 14.82 28.20 1.61
CA SER A 419 16.08 28.96 1.72
C SER A 419 16.27 29.66 3.06
N GLU A 420 15.18 29.94 3.78
CA GLU A 420 15.21 30.53 5.13
C GLU A 420 15.41 29.48 6.24
N GLN A 421 15.24 28.19 5.92
CA GLN A 421 15.39 27.06 6.85
C GLN A 421 16.77 26.35 6.77
N LYS A 422 17.64 26.79 5.87
CA LYS A 422 19.05 26.35 5.77
C LYS A 422 19.97 27.43 6.31
#